data_AF-A0A914IX82-F1
#
_entry.id   AF-A0A914IX82-F1
#
_cell.length_a   1.000
_cell.length_b   1.000
_cell.length_c   1.000
_cell.angle_alpha   90.00
_cell.angle_beta   90.00
_cell.angle_gamma   90.00
#
_symmetry.space_group_name_H-M   'P 1'
#
loop_
_entity.id
_entity.type
_entity.pdbx_description
1 polymer ?
#
loop_
_entity_poly.entity_id
_entity_poly.type
_entity_poly.pdbx_seq_one_letter_code
_entity_poly.pdbx_strand_id
1 'polypeptide(L)'
;MHRVFNMLGIACTIAAFVCIFVRENWEWVGPSPTHTTEENNQWGSVHAMLGLLACVVAWWQPIGAVFRCHPGDRFRFIFNIFHGFLGLGALLMAFSAIMIAVVHFTPAFSNRDAAEGIYIAFIAVVGVCFILLTILSVQHWYKARSNVTAVDMELVQSDGKRHVVNSPETVRTHRIMNVIFVFFICVAIGAAVSISVLLGVV
;
A
#
# COMPACT_ATOMS: atom_id res chain seq x y z
N MET A 1 9.68 9.53 0.89
CA MET A 1 8.86 8.96 -0.21
C MET A 1 7.63 8.22 0.30
N HIS A 2 7.76 7.11 1.03
CA HIS A 2 6.61 6.33 1.56
C HIS A 2 5.47 7.17 2.18
N ARG A 3 5.79 8.06 3.13
CA ARG A 3 4.80 8.96 3.76
C ARG A 3 4.04 9.82 2.75
N VAL A 4 4.73 10.40 1.78
CA VAL A 4 4.12 11.30 0.78
C VAL A 4 3.13 10.53 -0.09
N PHE A 5 3.53 9.36 -0.59
CA PHE A 5 2.65 8.51 -1.41
C PHE A 5 1.45 7.97 -0.62
N ASN A 6 1.62 7.61 0.66
CA ASN A 6 0.48 7.23 1.49
C ASN A 6 -0.48 8.39 1.73
N MET A 7 0.02 9.60 2.01
CA MET A 7 -0.85 10.77 2.19
C MET A 7 -1.60 11.11 0.89
N LEU A 8 -0.94 10.98 -0.26
CA LEU A 8 -1.59 11.12 -1.56
C LEU A 8 -2.68 10.05 -1.76
N GLY A 9 -2.37 8.78 -1.47
CA GLY A 9 -3.34 7.69 -1.53
C GLY A 9 -4.54 7.89 -0.60
N ILE A 10 -4.32 8.40 0.61
CA ILE A 10 -5.39 8.76 1.55
C ILE A 10 -6.27 9.88 0.95
N ALA A 11 -5.68 10.94 0.41
CA ALA A 11 -6.44 12.02 -0.22
C ALA A 11 -7.28 11.50 -1.41
N CYS A 12 -6.70 10.67 -2.28
CA CYS A 12 -7.41 10.07 -3.41
C CYS A 12 -8.54 9.13 -2.97
N THR A 13 -8.32 8.31 -1.94
CA THR A 13 -9.35 7.38 -1.43
C THR A 13 -10.49 8.10 -0.71
N ILE A 14 -10.22 9.19 0.00
CA ILE A 14 -11.27 10.06 0.56
C ILE A 14 -12.10 10.66 -0.57
N ALA A 15 -11.46 11.24 -1.58
CA ALA A 15 -12.15 11.82 -2.73
C ALA A 15 -13.01 10.77 -3.47
N ALA A 16 -12.46 9.58 -3.71
CA ALA A 16 -13.19 8.48 -4.33
C ALA A 16 -14.40 8.05 -3.49
N PHE A 17 -14.25 7.95 -2.16
CA PHE A 17 -15.36 7.64 -1.25
C PHE A 17 -16.47 8.68 -1.35
N VAL A 18 -16.13 9.97 -1.36
CA VAL A 18 -17.12 11.05 -1.53
C VAL A 18 -17.83 10.93 -2.88
N CYS A 19 -17.10 10.69 -3.97
CA CYS A 19 -17.71 10.50 -5.29
C CYS A 19 -18.71 9.34 -5.33
N ILE A 20 -18.39 8.21 -4.67
CA ILE A 20 -19.29 7.05 -4.58
C ILE A 20 -20.54 7.41 -3.78
N PHE A 21 -20.40 8.04 -2.61
CA PHE A 21 -21.56 8.46 -1.82
C PHE A 21 -22.44 9.46 -2.58
N VAL A 22 -21.86 10.41 -3.31
CA VAL A 22 -22.62 11.36 -4.14
C VAL A 22 -23.41 10.63 -5.23
N ARG A 23 -22.79 9.63 -5.90
CA ARG A 23 -23.46 8.81 -6.92
C ARG A 23 -24.64 8.03 -6.33
N GLU A 24 -24.47 7.48 -5.14
CA GLU A 24 -25.49 6.67 -4.46
C GLU A 24 -26.43 7.50 -3.56
N ASN A 25 -26.59 8.81 -3.85
CA ASN A 25 -27.48 9.73 -3.11
C ASN A 25 -27.26 9.75 -1.58
N TRP A 26 -26.01 9.58 -1.15
CA TRP A 26 -25.59 9.47 0.25
C TRP A 26 -26.14 8.25 1.00
N GLU A 27 -26.61 7.23 0.27
CA GLU A 27 -27.08 5.97 0.84
C GLU A 27 -25.96 4.95 0.97
N TRP A 28 -26.03 4.12 2.01
CA TRP A 28 -25.09 3.03 2.23
C TRP A 28 -25.57 1.78 1.48
N VAL A 29 -24.77 1.32 0.52
CA VAL A 29 -25.07 0.15 -0.33
C VAL A 29 -24.40 -1.15 0.16
N GLY A 30 -23.74 -1.11 1.32
CA GLY A 30 -23.08 -2.27 1.91
C GLY A 30 -23.95 -3.04 2.91
N PRO A 31 -23.34 -3.95 3.69
CA PRO A 31 -24.05 -4.75 4.66
C PRO A 31 -24.78 -3.90 5.69
N SER A 32 -26.03 -4.23 5.99
CA SER A 32 -26.88 -3.54 6.96
C SER A 32 -27.64 -4.55 7.83
N PRO A 33 -27.89 -4.25 9.13
CA PRO A 33 -28.77 -5.05 9.97
C PRO A 33 -30.22 -5.14 9.45
N THR A 34 -30.64 -4.22 8.59
CA THR A 34 -31.98 -4.18 8.01
C THR A 34 -32.09 -4.99 6.71
N HIS A 35 -30.98 -5.44 6.14
CA HIS A 35 -30.94 -6.26 4.93
C HIS A 35 -31.02 -7.75 5.29
N THR A 36 -31.56 -8.53 4.37
CA THR A 36 -31.52 -10.00 4.40
C THR A 36 -30.08 -10.52 4.29
N THR A 37 -29.87 -11.79 4.64
CA THR A 37 -28.57 -12.45 4.50
C THR A 37 -28.11 -12.45 3.05
N GLU A 38 -29.03 -12.67 2.12
CA GLU A 38 -28.79 -12.69 0.68
C GLU A 38 -28.33 -11.32 0.18
N GLU A 39 -28.99 -10.24 0.58
CA GLU A 39 -28.62 -8.85 0.24
C GLU A 39 -27.24 -8.48 0.80
N ASN A 40 -26.97 -8.83 2.07
CA ASN A 40 -25.67 -8.57 2.70
C ASN A 40 -24.52 -9.29 1.99
N ASN A 41 -24.78 -10.46 1.40
CA ASN A 41 -23.78 -11.28 0.71
C ASN A 41 -23.65 -10.98 -0.79
N GLN A 42 -24.41 -10.02 -1.34
CA GLN A 42 -24.22 -9.59 -2.72
C GLN A 42 -22.83 -8.99 -2.93
N TRP A 43 -22.24 -9.22 -4.11
CA TRP A 43 -20.89 -8.76 -4.44
C TRP A 43 -20.71 -7.24 -4.29
N GLY A 44 -21.72 -6.44 -4.63
CA GLY A 44 -21.71 -4.99 -4.41
C GLY A 44 -21.62 -4.63 -2.93
N SER A 45 -22.38 -5.34 -2.08
CA SER A 45 -22.37 -5.15 -0.63
C SER A 45 -21.00 -5.52 -0.04
N VAL A 46 -20.46 -6.70 -0.38
CA VAL A 46 -19.13 -7.15 0.07
C VAL A 46 -18.02 -6.21 -0.41
N HIS A 47 -18.09 -5.74 -1.66
CA HIS A 47 -17.17 -4.73 -2.21
C HIS A 47 -17.18 -3.45 -1.37
N ALA A 48 -18.37 -2.91 -1.08
CA ALA A 48 -18.53 -1.68 -0.30
C ALA A 48 -17.93 -1.82 1.11
N MET A 49 -18.17 -2.96 1.78
CA MET A 49 -17.61 -3.23 3.11
C MET A 49 -16.07 -3.33 3.09
N LEU A 50 -15.51 -4.12 2.17
CA LEU A 50 -14.06 -4.27 2.06
C LEU A 50 -13.37 -2.95 1.70
N GLY A 51 -13.95 -2.17 0.78
CA GLY A 51 -13.46 -0.85 0.41
C GLY A 51 -13.46 0.12 1.60
N LEU A 52 -14.53 0.11 2.40
CA LEU A 52 -14.63 0.95 3.60
C LEU A 52 -13.61 0.55 4.66
N LEU A 53 -13.51 -0.75 4.97
CA LEU A 53 -12.54 -1.24 5.95
C LEU A 53 -11.10 -0.96 5.51
N ALA A 54 -10.78 -1.15 4.23
CA ALA A 54 -9.49 -0.79 3.67
C ALA A 54 -9.17 0.70 3.88
N CYS A 55 -10.13 1.57 3.59
CA CYS A 55 -9.96 3.01 3.74
C CYS A 55 -9.84 3.42 5.21
N VAL A 56 -10.72 2.97 6.10
CA VAL A 56 -10.65 3.29 7.53
C VAL A 56 -9.31 2.87 8.12
N VAL A 57 -8.85 1.65 7.84
CA VAL A 57 -7.56 1.16 8.34
C VAL A 57 -6.40 1.97 7.74
N ALA A 58 -6.46 2.34 6.46
CA ALA A 58 -5.46 3.18 5.81
C ALA A 58 -5.41 4.60 6.38
N TRP A 59 -6.57 5.23 6.61
CA TRP A 59 -6.70 6.57 7.19
C TRP A 59 -6.27 6.61 8.66
N TRP A 60 -6.44 5.50 9.38
CA TRP A 60 -5.94 5.35 10.74
C TRP A 60 -4.41 5.27 10.83
N GLN A 61 -3.73 4.73 9.80
CA GLN A 61 -2.27 4.55 9.82
C GLN A 61 -1.46 5.82 10.18
N PRO A 62 -1.69 7.00 9.56
CA PRO A 62 -0.95 8.21 9.93
C PRO A 62 -1.24 8.67 11.35
N ILE A 63 -2.48 8.55 11.83
CA ILE A 63 -2.87 8.92 13.20
C ILE A 63 -2.13 8.01 14.18
N GLY A 64 -2.18 6.69 13.98
CA GLY A 64 -1.42 5.73 14.78
C GLY A 64 0.09 6.02 14.75
N ALA A 65 0.62 6.45 13.61
CA ALA A 65 2.03 6.81 13.47
C ALA A 65 2.43 8.12 14.18
N VAL A 66 1.49 9.00 14.54
CA VAL A 66 1.78 10.16 15.42
C VAL A 66 2.08 9.68 16.84
N PHE A 67 1.35 8.67 17.32
CA PHE A 67 1.53 8.09 18.66
C PHE A 67 2.64 7.04 18.75
N ARG A 68 3.49 6.94 17.73
CA ARG A 68 4.61 6.00 17.72
C ARG A 68 5.63 6.35 18.81
N CYS A 69 6.14 5.35 19.50
CA CYS A 69 7.22 5.51 20.49
C CYS A 69 8.55 5.95 19.85
N HIS A 70 9.51 6.38 20.66
CA HIS A 70 10.82 6.81 20.18
C HIS A 70 11.57 5.65 19.50
N PRO A 71 12.41 5.88 18.48
CA PRO A 71 13.13 4.80 17.78
C PRO A 71 13.97 3.87 18.68
N GLY A 72 14.43 4.37 19.83
CA GLY A 72 15.20 3.59 20.82
C GLY A 72 14.35 2.85 21.87
N ASP A 73 13.02 3.01 21.85
CA ASP A 73 12.17 2.45 22.90
C ASP A 73 11.94 0.95 22.73
N ARG A 74 11.93 0.22 23.86
CA ARG A 74 11.72 -1.24 23.91
C ARG A 74 10.44 -1.73 23.22
N PHE A 75 9.40 -0.90 23.14
CA PHE A 75 8.10 -1.26 22.55
C PHE A 75 7.98 -0.87 21.07
N ARG A 76 9.05 -0.31 20.47
CA ARG A 76 9.07 0.10 19.05
C ARG A 76 8.83 -1.03 18.08
N PHE A 77 9.33 -2.23 18.39
CA PHE A 77 9.11 -3.39 17.54
C PHE A 77 7.62 -3.79 17.51
N ILE A 78 6.90 -3.68 18.63
CA ILE A 78 5.46 -4.00 18.70
C ILE A 78 4.68 -3.03 17.84
N PHE A 79 4.95 -1.73 17.97
CA PHE A 79 4.35 -0.70 17.12
C PHE A 79 4.58 -1.00 15.64
N ASN A 80 5.82 -1.32 15.26
CA ASN A 80 6.17 -1.61 13.86
C ASN A 80 5.43 -2.86 13.33
N ILE A 81 5.32 -3.93 14.14
CA ILE A 81 4.58 -5.14 13.76
C ILE A 81 3.10 -4.82 13.56
N PHE A 82 2.48 -4.13 14.51
CA PHE A 82 1.06 -3.78 14.43
C PHE A 82 0.76 -2.84 13.26
N HIS A 83 1.58 -1.79 13.09
CA HIS A 83 1.48 -0.87 11.95
C HIS A 83 1.66 -1.59 10.62
N GLY A 84 2.65 -2.49 10.52
CA GLY A 84 2.89 -3.30 9.33
C GLY A 84 1.73 -4.27 9.03
N PHE A 85 1.21 -4.95 10.05
CA PHE A 85 0.08 -5.87 9.92
C PHE A 85 -1.19 -5.16 9.45
N LEU A 86 -1.55 -4.03 10.08
CA LEU A 86 -2.71 -3.25 9.66
C LEU A 86 -2.54 -2.66 8.26
N GLY A 87 -1.33 -2.18 7.93
CA GLY A 87 -1.02 -1.67 6.60
C GLY A 87 -1.17 -2.74 5.51
N LEU A 88 -0.67 -3.96 5.76
CA LEU A 88 -0.85 -5.08 4.84
C LEU A 88 -2.32 -5.52 4.76
N GLY A 89 -3.03 -5.55 5.88
CA GLY A 89 -4.47 -5.84 5.92
C GLY A 89 -5.29 -4.86 5.08
N ALA A 90 -5.02 -3.55 5.19
CA ALA A 90 -5.66 -2.54 4.35
C ALA A 90 -5.37 -2.76 2.86
N LEU A 91 -4.13 -3.09 2.49
CA LEU A 91 -3.76 -3.38 1.11
C LEU A 91 -4.50 -4.61 0.57
N LEU A 92 -4.57 -5.70 1.34
CA LEU A 92 -5.28 -6.92 0.93
C LEU A 92 -6.79 -6.70 0.79
N MET A 93 -7.40 -5.95 1.71
CA MET A 93 -8.83 -5.59 1.59
C MET A 93 -9.09 -4.72 0.36
N ALA A 94 -8.23 -3.74 0.08
CA ALA A 94 -8.31 -2.94 -1.14
C ALA A 94 -8.16 -3.82 -2.39
N PHE A 95 -7.23 -4.78 -2.37
CA PHE A 95 -7.05 -5.69 -3.50
C PHE A 95 -8.26 -6.57 -3.76
N SER A 96 -8.86 -7.11 -2.71
CA SER A 96 -10.09 -7.88 -2.79
C SER A 96 -11.26 -7.04 -3.29
N ALA A 97 -11.41 -5.81 -2.80
CA ALA A 97 -12.47 -4.91 -3.24
C ALA A 97 -12.37 -4.61 -4.75
N ILE A 98 -11.17 -4.29 -5.25
CA ILE A 98 -10.97 -4.04 -6.69
C ILE A 98 -11.19 -5.33 -7.49
N MET A 99 -10.74 -6.50 -7.00
CA MET A 99 -10.99 -7.78 -7.68
C MET A 99 -12.50 -8.03 -7.84
N ILE A 100 -13.28 -7.80 -6.78
CA ILE A 100 -14.73 -7.95 -6.83
C ILE A 100 -15.33 -7.00 -7.88
N ALA A 101 -14.88 -5.75 -7.94
CA ALA A 101 -15.35 -4.80 -8.95
C ALA A 101 -15.04 -5.30 -10.37
N VAL A 102 -13.80 -5.72 -10.63
CA VAL A 102 -13.36 -6.18 -11.95
C VAL A 102 -14.11 -7.43 -12.40
N VAL A 103 -14.37 -8.38 -11.50
CA VAL A 103 -15.00 -9.66 -11.84
C VAL A 103 -16.53 -9.55 -11.91
N HIS A 104 -17.15 -8.84 -10.96
CA HIS A 104 -18.59 -8.90 -10.75
C HIS A 104 -19.35 -7.67 -11.25
N PHE A 105 -18.70 -6.54 -11.53
CA PHE A 105 -19.39 -5.37 -12.09
C PHE A 105 -19.36 -5.44 -13.61
N THR A 106 -20.01 -6.47 -14.15
CA THR A 106 -19.97 -6.87 -15.56
C THR A 106 -20.28 -5.77 -16.59
N PRO A 107 -21.19 -4.81 -16.37
CA PRO A 107 -21.39 -3.71 -17.32
C PRO A 107 -20.33 -2.61 -17.23
N ALA A 108 -19.48 -2.58 -16.19
CA ALA A 108 -18.54 -1.48 -15.98
C ALA A 108 -17.33 -1.50 -16.93
N PHE A 109 -17.06 -2.62 -17.61
CA PHE A 109 -15.86 -2.80 -18.42
C PHE A 109 -16.20 -3.15 -19.87
N SER A 110 -15.61 -2.41 -20.80
CA SER A 110 -15.65 -2.71 -22.25
C SER A 110 -15.01 -4.06 -22.60
N ASN A 111 -13.97 -4.45 -21.85
CA ASN A 111 -13.39 -5.79 -21.89
C ASN A 111 -12.99 -6.23 -20.48
N ARG A 112 -13.88 -7.01 -19.84
CA ARG A 112 -13.70 -7.50 -18.47
C ARG A 112 -12.49 -8.42 -18.34
N ASP A 113 -12.32 -9.38 -19.25
CA ASP A 113 -11.26 -10.38 -19.16
C ASP A 113 -9.87 -9.73 -19.29
N ALA A 114 -9.74 -8.67 -20.10
CA ALA A 114 -8.54 -7.86 -20.16
C ALA A 114 -8.29 -7.09 -18.85
N ALA A 115 -9.33 -6.48 -18.26
CA ALA A 115 -9.21 -5.78 -16.99
C ALA A 115 -8.81 -6.73 -15.85
N GLU A 116 -9.40 -7.92 -15.81
CA GLU A 116 -9.06 -8.99 -14.86
C GLU A 116 -7.62 -9.47 -15.04
N GLY A 117 -7.21 -9.78 -16.27
CA GLY A 117 -5.84 -10.20 -16.57
C GLY A 117 -4.79 -9.16 -16.18
N ILE A 118 -5.03 -7.89 -16.50
CA ILE A 118 -4.15 -6.77 -16.11
C ILE A 118 -4.09 -6.67 -14.59
N TYR A 119 -5.22 -6.79 -13.91
CA TYR A 119 -5.29 -6.65 -12.46
C TYR A 119 -4.61 -7.81 -11.71
N ILE A 120 -4.76 -9.05 -12.18
CA ILE A 120 -4.03 -10.22 -11.67
C ILE A 120 -2.53 -10.04 -11.87
N ALA A 121 -2.10 -9.61 -13.06
CA ALA A 121 -0.69 -9.34 -13.35
C ALA A 121 -0.12 -8.25 -12.44
N PHE A 122 -0.89 -7.19 -12.18
CA PHE A 122 -0.53 -6.13 -11.25
C PHE A 122 -0.33 -6.67 -9.83
N ILE A 123 -1.27 -7.45 -9.29
CA ILE A 123 -1.14 -8.07 -7.96
C ILE A 123 0.12 -8.94 -7.88
N ALA A 124 0.42 -9.74 -8.92
CA ALA A 124 1.61 -10.57 -8.96
C ALA A 124 2.90 -9.72 -8.89
N VAL A 125 2.97 -8.63 -9.65
CA VAL A 125 4.11 -7.69 -9.59
C VAL A 125 4.22 -7.02 -8.22
N VAL A 126 3.10 -6.60 -7.61
CA VAL A 126 3.11 -6.04 -6.25
C VAL A 126 3.67 -7.07 -5.27
N GLY A 127 3.21 -8.32 -5.33
CA GLY A 127 3.68 -9.41 -4.48
C GLY A 127 5.18 -9.64 -4.61
N VAL A 128 5.70 -9.70 -5.84
CA VAL A 128 7.14 -9.84 -6.10
C VAL A 128 7.92 -8.64 -5.54
N CYS A 129 7.48 -7.41 -5.81
CA CYS A 129 8.13 -6.20 -5.28
C CYS A 129 8.14 -6.19 -3.75
N PHE A 130 7.02 -6.56 -3.12
CA PHE A 130 6.89 -6.63 -1.66
C PHE A 130 7.85 -7.66 -1.06
N ILE A 131 7.93 -8.85 -1.65
CA ILE A 131 8.87 -9.91 -1.21
C ILE A 131 10.32 -9.42 -1.33
N LEU A 132 10.70 -8.87 -2.49
CA LEU A 132 12.06 -8.37 -2.71
C LEU A 132 12.43 -7.25 -1.73
N LEU A 133 11.54 -6.28 -1.51
CA LEU A 133 11.76 -5.20 -0.55
C LEU A 133 11.83 -5.70 0.90
N THR A 134 11.04 -6.72 1.24
CA THR A 134 11.10 -7.36 2.56
C THR A 134 12.43 -8.07 2.78
N ILE A 135 12.89 -8.84 1.79
CA ILE A 135 14.20 -9.52 1.84
C ILE A 135 15.32 -8.49 2.02
N LEU A 136 15.34 -7.43 1.21
CA LEU A 136 16.35 -6.38 1.32
C LEU A 136 16.31 -5.67 2.68
N SER A 137 15.11 -5.39 3.21
CA SER A 137 14.95 -4.76 4.52
C SER A 137 15.45 -5.66 5.66
N VAL A 138 15.18 -6.97 5.58
CA VAL A 138 15.62 -7.96 6.56
C VAL A 138 17.14 -8.13 6.49
N GLN A 139 17.71 -8.25 5.29
CA GLN A 139 19.17 -8.31 5.10
C GLN A 139 19.87 -7.06 5.65
N HIS A 140 19.32 -5.88 5.37
CA HIS A 140 19.83 -4.63 5.92
C HIS A 140 19.77 -4.61 7.46
N TRP A 141 18.66 -5.07 8.05
CA TRP A 141 18.51 -5.16 9.50
C TRP A 141 19.51 -6.13 10.14
N TYR A 142 19.71 -7.31 9.55
CA TYR A 142 20.69 -8.29 10.04
C TYR A 142 22.13 -7.74 9.98
N LYS A 143 22.51 -7.11 8.87
CA LYS A 143 23.84 -6.48 8.72
C LYS A 143 24.06 -5.33 9.71
N ALA A 144 23.06 -4.46 9.87
CA ALA A 144 23.13 -3.37 10.85
C ALA A 144 23.27 -3.89 12.30
N ARG A 145 22.69 -5.06 12.60
CA ARG A 145 22.80 -5.70 13.91
C ARG A 145 24.13 -6.41 14.14
N SER A 146 24.76 -6.98 13.11
CA SER A 146 26.10 -7.58 13.24
C SER A 146 27.21 -6.53 13.39
N ASN A 147 26.98 -5.30 12.93
CA ASN A 147 27.95 -4.20 12.95
C ASN A 147 27.87 -3.30 14.19
N VAL A 148 27.17 -3.72 15.27
CA VAL A 148 27.01 -2.91 16.50
C VAL A 148 28.36 -2.62 17.22
N THR A 149 29.46 -3.26 16.83
CA THR A 149 30.83 -2.92 17.28
C THR A 149 31.60 -1.94 16.39
N ALA A 150 31.10 -1.57 15.21
CA ALA A 150 31.71 -0.58 14.34
C ALA A 150 30.60 0.19 13.61
N VAL A 151 30.18 1.30 14.20
CA VAL A 151 29.17 2.20 13.64
C VAL A 151 29.50 2.48 12.16
N ASP A 152 28.57 2.10 11.27
CA ASP A 152 28.56 2.18 9.79
C ASP A 152 28.69 3.62 9.20
N MET A 153 29.27 4.52 9.98
CA MET A 153 29.68 5.85 9.57
C MET A 153 31.17 5.77 9.27
N GLU A 154 31.51 5.64 7.98
CA GLU A 154 32.89 5.92 7.60
C GLU A 154 33.12 7.41 7.90
N LEU A 155 33.98 7.69 8.89
CA LEU A 155 34.40 9.04 9.20
C LEU A 155 35.36 9.49 8.12
N VAL A 156 34.80 10.01 7.02
CA VAL A 156 35.60 10.58 5.96
C VAL A 156 36.05 11.96 6.42
N GLN A 157 37.35 12.13 6.60
CA GLN A 157 37.94 13.41 6.93
C GLN A 157 38.15 14.17 5.61
N SER A 158 37.34 15.19 5.38
CA SER A 158 37.48 16.10 4.23
C SER A 158 37.57 17.52 4.78
N ASP A 159 38.60 18.26 4.34
CA ASP A 159 38.79 19.67 4.73
C ASP A 159 38.84 19.90 6.27
N GLY A 160 39.53 19.01 6.99
CA GLY A 160 39.70 19.09 8.45
C GLY A 160 38.44 18.81 9.27
N LYS A 161 37.27 18.64 8.64
CA LYS A 161 35.99 18.28 9.29
C LYS A 161 35.69 16.80 9.10
N ARG A 162 35.21 16.15 10.16
CA ARG A 162 34.78 14.75 10.08
C ARG A 162 33.34 14.73 9.57
N HIS A 163 33.13 14.11 8.42
CA HIS A 163 31.80 13.90 7.88
C HIS A 163 31.41 12.44 8.08
N VAL A 164 30.19 12.24 8.57
CA VAL A 164 29.53 10.94 8.61
C VAL A 164 29.00 10.64 7.22
N VAL A 165 29.58 9.64 6.54
CA VAL A 165 29.11 9.18 5.23
C VAL A 165 28.59 7.75 5.37
N ASN A 166 27.46 7.47 4.70
CA ASN A 166 26.92 6.11 4.64
C ASN A 166 27.90 5.17 3.93
N SER A 167 28.08 3.97 4.46
CA SER A 167 28.93 2.96 3.82
C SER A 167 28.48 2.66 2.37
N PRO A 168 29.41 2.35 1.45
CA PRO A 168 29.09 2.05 0.05
C PRO A 168 28.04 0.95 -0.13
N GLU A 169 28.02 -0.05 0.77
CA GLU A 169 27.00 -1.12 0.77
C GLU A 169 25.60 -0.60 1.09
N THR A 170 25.48 0.32 2.06
CA THR A 170 24.22 0.96 2.45
C THR A 170 23.68 1.80 1.29
N VAL A 171 24.56 2.57 0.64
CA VAL A 171 24.21 3.35 -0.57
C VAL A 171 23.73 2.45 -1.70
N ARG A 172 24.41 1.32 -1.95
CA ARG A 172 24.01 0.34 -2.96
C ARG A 172 22.64 -0.27 -2.67
N THR A 173 22.39 -0.66 -1.42
CA THR A 173 21.10 -1.24 -0.99
C THR A 173 19.96 -0.25 -1.20
N HIS A 174 20.14 1.01 -0.78
CA HIS A 174 19.15 2.07 -1.02
C HIS A 174 18.90 2.33 -2.51
N ARG A 175 19.94 2.28 -3.36
CA ARG A 175 19.79 2.42 -4.80
C ARG A 175 18.93 1.30 -5.39
N ILE A 176 19.15 0.05 -4.99
CA ILE A 176 18.36 -1.10 -5.44
C ILE A 176 16.89 -0.95 -4.99
N MET A 177 16.66 -0.60 -3.72
CA MET A 177 15.30 -0.37 -3.20
C MET A 177 14.58 0.73 -3.99
N ASN A 178 15.27 1.83 -4.32
CA ASN A 178 14.70 2.91 -5.13
C ASN A 178 14.37 2.46 -6.56
N VAL A 179 15.22 1.65 -7.19
CA VAL A 179 14.93 1.09 -8.54
C VAL A 179 13.69 0.22 -8.51
N ILE A 180 13.57 -0.69 -7.54
CA ILE A 180 12.38 -1.54 -7.38
C ILE A 180 11.13 -0.66 -7.15
N PHE A 181 11.25 0.39 -6.33
CA PHE A 181 10.15 1.29 -6.05
C PHE A 181 9.69 2.10 -7.27
N VAL A 182 10.62 2.61 -8.08
CA VAL A 182 10.29 3.33 -9.33
C VAL A 182 9.65 2.37 -10.34
N PHE A 183 10.19 1.17 -10.49
CA PHE A 183 9.58 0.13 -11.33
C PHE A 183 8.14 -0.17 -10.89
N PHE A 184 7.91 -0.36 -9.60
CA PHE A 184 6.57 -0.55 -9.04
C PHE A 184 5.63 0.61 -9.38
N ILE A 185 6.07 1.86 -9.25
CA ILE A 185 5.26 3.04 -9.61
C ILE A 185 4.88 3.01 -11.09
N CYS A 186 5.83 2.72 -11.99
CA CYS A 186 5.56 2.64 -13.42
C CYS A 186 4.51 1.58 -13.74
N VAL A 187 4.61 0.40 -13.13
CA VAL A 187 3.62 -0.67 -13.30
C VAL A 187 2.27 -0.28 -12.71
N ALA A 188 2.23 0.32 -11.52
CA ALA A 188 0.99 0.75 -10.88
C ALA A 188 0.24 1.80 -11.71
N ILE A 189 0.95 2.80 -12.24
CA ILE A 189 0.37 3.82 -13.12
C ILE A 189 -0.11 3.18 -14.43
N GLY A 190 0.71 2.32 -15.04
CA GLY A 190 0.34 1.63 -16.28
C GLY A 190 -0.90 0.75 -16.13
N ALA A 191 -0.98 -0.02 -15.04
CA ALA A 191 -2.15 -0.83 -14.73
C ALA A 191 -3.39 0.03 -14.46
N ALA A 192 -3.26 1.09 -13.66
CA ALA A 192 -4.37 2.01 -13.37
C ALA A 192 -4.91 2.65 -14.66
N VAL A 193 -4.05 3.20 -15.50
CA VAL A 193 -4.45 3.81 -16.79
C VAL A 193 -5.10 2.77 -17.70
N SER A 194 -4.52 1.58 -17.81
CA SER A 194 -5.05 0.54 -18.69
C SER A 194 -6.44 0.07 -18.24
N ILE A 195 -6.63 -0.15 -16.94
CA ILE A 195 -7.95 -0.50 -16.37
C ILE A 195 -8.94 0.65 -16.54
N SER A 196 -8.51 1.91 -16.34
CA SER A 196 -9.36 3.07 -16.55
C SER A 196 -9.82 3.24 -18.00
N VAL A 197 -8.97 2.94 -18.99
CA VAL A 197 -9.37 2.94 -20.41
C VAL A 197 -10.40 1.85 -20.70
N LEU A 198 -10.34 0.74 -19.97
CA LEU A 198 -11.30 -0.34 -20.11
C LEU A 198 -12.63 -0.05 -19.42
N LEU A 199 -12.71 0.96 -18.53
CA LEU A 199 -13.98 1.39 -17.95
C LEU A 199 -14.88 1.93 -19.07
N GLY A 200 -15.93 1.17 -19.37
CA GLY A 200 -16.94 1.55 -20.34
C GLY A 200 -17.87 2.55 -19.69
N VAL A 201 -17.91 3.78 -20.21
CA VAL A 201 -19.00 4.71 -19.90
C VAL A 201 -20.24 4.11 -20.57
N VAL A 202 -21.00 3.29 -19.82
CA VAL A 202 -22.32 2.80 -20.24
C VAL A 202 -23.33 3.93 -20.07
#